data_AF-A0A1G1EGE0-F1
#
_entry.id   AF-A0A1G1EGE0-F1
#
_cell.length_a   1.000
_cell.length_b   1.000
_cell.length_c   1.000
_cell.angle_alpha   90.00
_cell.angle_beta   90.00
_cell.angle_gamma   90.00
#
_symmetry.space_group_name_H-M   'P 1'
#
loop_
_entity.id
_entity.type
_entity.pdbx_description
1 polymer ?
#
loop_
_entity_poly.entity_id
_entity_poly.type
_entity_poly.pdbx_seq_one_letter_code
_entity_poly.pdbx_strand_id
1 'polypeptide(L)'
;MAKTLSWEVSDAFWEKAESLIPPPTKRDEKKEYKRKPGGGRRQKPPRTIFEGIVYVLRTGCQWKALPKERFGSSSSIHAYFIYWLKEGFFLRLWQAGLAEYDEMEGIAWEWQSIDGAMVKAPLAQIAVGPNPTDRGKKWKQASYPCGRNWRPSIDYRNRSKPA
;
A
#
# COMPACT_ATOMS: atom_id res chain seq x y z
N MET A 1 -6.01 -18.70 -19.29
CA MET A 1 -5.42 -18.68 -17.94
C MET A 1 -6.54 -18.37 -16.95
N ALA A 2 -6.59 -19.06 -15.81
CA ALA A 2 -7.60 -18.76 -14.78
C ALA A 2 -7.39 -17.32 -14.28
N LYS A 3 -8.49 -16.57 -14.17
CA LYS A 3 -8.45 -15.18 -13.68
C LYS A 3 -8.13 -15.24 -12.19
N THR A 4 -6.94 -14.80 -11.80
CA THR A 4 -6.59 -14.64 -10.40
C THR A 4 -7.55 -13.64 -9.76
N LEU A 5 -8.05 -13.97 -8.57
CA LEU A 5 -8.88 -13.04 -7.83
C LEU A 5 -8.02 -11.84 -7.43
N SER A 6 -8.62 -10.65 -7.39
CA SER A 6 -7.87 -9.41 -7.14
C SER A 6 -7.18 -9.33 -5.76
N TRP A 7 -7.47 -10.26 -4.86
CA TRP A 7 -6.87 -10.41 -3.53
C TRP A 7 -5.94 -11.62 -3.42
N GLU A 8 -5.73 -12.37 -4.50
CA GLU A 8 -4.81 -13.51 -4.53
C GLU A 8 -3.44 -13.08 -5.05
N VAL A 9 -2.41 -13.63 -4.42
CA VAL A 9 -1.02 -13.39 -4.77
C VAL A 9 -0.60 -14.45 -5.77
N SER A 10 -0.32 -14.05 -7.01
CA SER A 10 0.24 -14.94 -8.02
C SER A 10 1.65 -15.41 -7.63
N ASP A 11 2.07 -16.57 -8.12
CA ASP A 11 3.42 -17.10 -7.83
C ASP A 11 4.52 -16.13 -8.31
N ALA A 12 4.38 -15.57 -9.51
CA ALA A 12 5.34 -14.60 -10.04
C ALA A 12 5.45 -13.32 -9.18
N PHE A 13 4.32 -12.83 -8.65
CA PHE A 13 4.36 -11.69 -7.73
C PHE A 13 4.95 -12.08 -6.37
N TRP A 14 4.65 -13.30 -5.90
CA TRP A 14 5.21 -13.83 -4.67
C TRP A 14 6.75 -13.92 -4.73
N GLU A 15 7.32 -14.44 -5.83
CA GLU A 15 8.79 -14.54 -5.98
C GLU A 15 9.48 -13.19 -5.83
N LYS A 16 8.94 -12.14 -6.45
CA LYS A 16 9.45 -10.77 -6.30
C LYS A 16 9.33 -10.27 -4.87
N ALA A 17 8.17 -10.46 -4.26
CA ALA A 17 7.92 -10.01 -2.89
C ALA A 17 8.77 -10.76 -1.86
N GLU A 18 8.94 -12.06 -2.01
CA GLU A 18 9.70 -12.93 -1.11
C GLU A 18 11.16 -12.48 -0.98
N SER A 19 11.78 -12.06 -2.09
CA SER A 19 13.16 -11.55 -2.11
C SER A 19 13.38 -10.31 -1.23
N LEU A 20 12.32 -9.54 -0.98
CA LEU A 20 12.35 -8.30 -0.20
C LEU A 20 12.04 -8.51 1.28
N ILE A 21 11.55 -9.69 1.66
CA ILE A 21 11.14 -9.98 3.04
C ILE A 21 12.35 -9.88 3.96
N PRO A 22 12.23 -9.14 5.09
CA PRO A 22 13.33 -9.06 6.04
C PRO A 22 13.63 -10.47 6.58
N PRO A 23 14.93 -10.84 6.67
CA PRO A 23 15.30 -12.14 7.19
C PRO A 23 14.73 -12.30 8.61
N PRO A 24 14.23 -13.49 8.96
CA PRO A 24 13.72 -13.73 10.30
C PRO A 24 14.84 -13.45 11.32
N THR A 25 14.47 -12.94 12.49
CA THR A 25 15.43 -12.72 13.58
C THR A 25 16.24 -14.00 13.80
N LYS A 26 17.55 -13.90 13.57
CA LYS A 26 18.46 -15.04 13.69
C LYS A 26 18.41 -15.55 15.12
N ARG A 27 18.20 -16.84 15.27
CA ARG A 27 18.41 -17.52 16.55
C ARG A 27 19.91 -17.57 16.80
N ASP A 28 20.31 -17.43 18.05
CA ASP A 28 21.73 -17.51 18.42
C ASP A 28 22.25 -18.90 18.06
N GLU A 29 23.18 -18.99 17.11
CA GLU A 29 23.72 -20.28 16.64
C GLU A 29 24.39 -21.09 17.76
N LYS A 30 24.88 -20.40 18.79
CA LYS A 30 25.52 -20.98 19.98
C LYS A 30 24.52 -21.62 20.96
N LYS A 31 23.21 -21.41 20.80
CA LYS A 31 22.18 -21.94 21.70
C LYS A 31 21.44 -23.10 21.04
N GLU A 32 21.39 -24.24 21.71
CA GLU A 32 20.55 -25.36 21.28
C GLU A 32 19.09 -25.11 21.69
N TYR A 33 18.22 -24.83 20.72
CA TYR A 33 16.81 -24.56 20.97
C TYR A 33 15.99 -25.86 20.95
N LYS A 34 15.81 -26.51 22.11
CA LYS A 34 14.83 -27.61 22.25
C LYS A 34 13.43 -27.06 22.55
N ARG A 35 12.44 -27.51 21.77
CA ARG A 35 11.05 -27.11 21.97
C ARG A 35 10.47 -27.83 23.19
N LYS A 36 10.16 -27.07 24.24
CA LYS A 36 9.45 -27.60 25.42
C LYS A 36 7.96 -27.81 25.11
N PRO A 37 7.29 -28.80 25.73
CA PRO A 37 5.82 -28.85 25.77
C PRO A 37 5.27 -27.51 26.29
N GLY A 38 4.29 -26.92 25.61
CA GLY A 38 3.82 -25.55 25.90
C GLY A 38 4.67 -24.43 25.28
N GLY A 39 5.75 -24.75 24.57
CA GLY A 39 6.49 -23.79 23.76
C GLY A 39 5.60 -23.23 22.65
N GLY A 40 5.73 -21.92 22.41
CA GLY A 40 4.87 -21.15 21.49
C GLY A 40 4.63 -21.77 20.12
N ARG A 41 3.64 -21.23 19.40
CA ARG A 41 3.25 -21.74 18.08
C ARG A 41 4.39 -21.57 17.07
N ARG A 42 4.55 -22.53 16.15
CA ARG A 42 5.51 -22.41 15.05
C ARG A 42 5.21 -21.15 14.24
N GLN A 43 6.25 -20.53 13.69
CA GLN A 43 6.11 -19.41 12.77
C GLN A 43 5.28 -19.86 11.55
N LYS A 44 4.42 -18.97 11.06
CA LYS A 44 3.66 -19.24 9.84
C LYS A 44 4.56 -19.07 8.62
N PRO A 45 4.28 -19.76 7.50
CA PRO A 45 4.94 -19.51 6.24
C PRO A 45 4.81 -18.03 5.84
N PRO A 46 5.88 -17.38 5.36
CA PRO A 46 5.85 -15.97 4.94
C PRO A 46 4.77 -15.68 3.90
N ARG A 47 4.56 -16.60 2.95
CA ARG A 47 3.53 -16.50 1.91
C ARG A 47 2.13 -16.34 2.48
N THR A 48 1.75 -17.21 3.43
CA THR A 48 0.43 -17.15 4.07
C THR A 48 0.22 -15.85 4.84
N ILE A 49 1.28 -15.30 5.44
CA ILE A 49 1.24 -13.99 6.11
C ILE A 49 1.00 -12.89 5.08
N PHE A 50 1.77 -12.87 3.99
CA PHE A 50 1.67 -11.86 2.95
C PHE A 50 0.30 -11.89 2.25
N GLU A 51 -0.18 -13.07 1.85
CA GLU A 51 -1.52 -13.24 1.27
C GLU A 51 -2.61 -12.75 2.22
N GLY A 52 -2.49 -13.03 3.53
CA GLY A 52 -3.41 -12.52 4.54
C GLY A 52 -3.40 -10.99 4.64
N ILE A 53 -2.24 -10.37 4.54
CA ILE A 53 -2.09 -8.90 4.54
C ILE A 53 -2.72 -8.30 3.27
N VAL A 54 -2.41 -8.85 2.10
CA VAL A 54 -2.96 -8.40 0.81
C VAL A 54 -4.48 -8.54 0.80
N TYR A 55 -5.03 -9.62 1.36
CA TYR A 55 -6.46 -9.80 1.51
C TYR A 55 -7.12 -8.68 2.32
N VAL A 56 -6.56 -8.33 3.49
CA VAL A 56 -7.06 -7.23 4.33
C VAL A 56 -6.99 -5.90 3.58
N LEU A 57 -5.86 -5.60 2.95
CA LEU A 57 -5.67 -4.34 2.21
C LEU A 57 -6.61 -4.22 1.02
N ARG A 58 -6.86 -5.32 0.30
CA ARG A 58 -7.70 -5.32 -0.89
C ARG A 58 -9.19 -5.24 -0.58
N THR A 59 -9.63 -5.91 0.49
CA THR A 59 -11.04 -5.98 0.90
C THR A 59 -11.45 -4.86 1.86
N GLY A 60 -10.48 -4.28 2.58
CA GLY A 60 -10.75 -3.32 3.65
C GLY A 60 -11.39 -3.94 4.89
N CYS A 61 -11.42 -5.27 5.01
CA CYS A 61 -12.02 -5.93 6.16
C CYS A 61 -11.22 -5.65 7.45
N GLN A 62 -11.88 -5.69 8.60
CA GLN A 62 -11.17 -5.60 9.88
C GLN A 62 -10.24 -6.82 10.05
N TRP A 63 -9.09 -6.63 10.71
CA TRP A 63 -8.14 -7.73 10.98
C TRP A 63 -8.80 -8.94 11.65
N LYS A 64 -9.72 -8.71 12.59
CA LYS A 64 -10.45 -9.79 13.28
C LYS A 64 -11.44 -10.54 12.38
N ALA A 65 -11.84 -9.95 11.26
CA ALA A 65 -12.72 -10.57 10.27
C ALA A 65 -11.96 -11.39 9.21
N LEU A 66 -10.63 -11.45 9.29
CA LEU A 66 -9.82 -12.25 8.37
C LEU A 66 -10.19 -13.75 8.47
N PRO A 67 -10.44 -14.45 7.35
CA PRO A 67 -10.81 -15.87 7.37
C PRO A 67 -9.76 -16.75 8.05
N LYS A 68 -10.11 -17.24 9.24
CA LYS A 68 -9.21 -18.03 10.10
C LYS A 68 -8.89 -19.41 9.51
N GLU A 69 -9.80 -19.97 8.72
CA GLU A 69 -9.63 -21.27 8.06
C GLU A 69 -8.48 -21.24 7.04
N ARG A 70 -8.40 -20.16 6.26
CA ARG A 70 -7.35 -19.98 5.23
C ARG A 70 -6.04 -19.44 5.82
N PHE A 71 -6.11 -18.38 6.59
CA PHE A 71 -4.91 -17.63 7.00
C PHE A 71 -4.46 -17.93 8.44
N GLY A 72 -5.32 -18.53 9.27
CA GLY A 72 -5.08 -18.77 10.68
C GLY A 72 -5.29 -17.53 11.56
N SER A 73 -4.59 -17.46 12.69
CA SER A 73 -4.71 -16.35 13.66
C SER A 73 -4.45 -14.97 13.01
N SER A 74 -5.44 -14.08 13.07
CA SER A 74 -5.35 -12.69 12.60
C SER A 74 -4.37 -11.86 13.41
N SER A 75 -4.34 -12.03 14.73
CA SER A 75 -3.38 -11.34 15.62
C SER A 75 -1.94 -11.63 15.23
N SER A 76 -1.63 -12.86 14.82
CA SER A 76 -0.30 -13.22 14.35
C SER A 76 0.04 -12.50 13.04
N ILE A 77 -0.88 -12.43 12.08
CA ILE A 77 -0.64 -11.78 10.79
C ILE A 77 -0.45 -10.28 10.99
N HIS A 78 -1.28 -9.65 11.82
CA HIS A 78 -1.12 -8.24 12.16
C HIS A 78 0.23 -7.96 12.85
N ALA A 79 0.69 -8.84 13.76
CA ALA A 79 2.01 -8.68 14.38
C ALA A 79 3.14 -8.72 13.34
N TYR A 80 3.06 -9.62 12.35
CA TYR A 80 4.01 -9.66 11.24
C TYR A 80 3.90 -8.43 10.32
N PHE A 81 2.69 -7.94 10.05
CA PHE A 81 2.48 -6.70 9.30
C PHE A 81 3.24 -5.54 9.95
N ILE A 82 3.08 -5.35 11.27
CA ILE A 82 3.79 -4.30 12.01
C ILE A 82 5.31 -4.52 11.98
N TYR A 83 5.78 -5.76 12.13
CA TYR A 83 7.21 -6.07 12.04
C TYR A 83 7.78 -5.72 10.66
N TRP A 84 7.16 -6.20 9.58
CA TRP A 84 7.58 -5.91 8.21
C TRP A 84 7.49 -4.42 7.86
N LEU A 85 6.48 -3.72 8.38
CA LEU A 85 6.36 -2.28 8.24
C LEU A 85 7.57 -1.56 8.87
N LYS A 86 7.97 -1.96 10.08
CA LYS A 86 9.12 -1.38 10.77
C LYS A 86 10.45 -1.68 10.06
N GLU A 87 10.58 -2.87 9.48
CA GLU A 87 11.76 -3.26 8.70
C GLU A 87 11.78 -2.63 7.28
N GLY A 88 10.76 -1.86 6.92
CA GLY A 88 10.68 -1.16 5.64
C GLY A 88 10.33 -2.06 4.45
N PHE A 89 9.82 -3.27 4.70
CA PHE A 89 9.43 -4.22 3.65
C PHE A 89 8.49 -3.59 2.61
N PHE A 90 7.40 -2.96 3.09
CA PHE A 90 6.39 -2.37 2.19
C PHE A 90 6.94 -1.19 1.40
N LEU A 91 7.89 -0.44 1.96
CA LEU A 91 8.54 0.66 1.24
C LEU A 91 9.38 0.12 0.09
N ARG A 92 10.20 -0.92 0.33
CA ARG A 92 11.00 -1.58 -0.71
C ARG A 92 10.12 -2.22 -1.77
N LEU A 93 9.03 -2.86 -1.36
CA LEU A 93 8.06 -3.46 -2.28
C LEU A 93 7.43 -2.40 -3.18
N TRP A 94 7.05 -1.24 -2.62
CA TRP A 94 6.51 -0.12 -3.40
C TRP A 94 7.54 0.47 -4.36
N GLN A 95 8.78 0.68 -3.93
CA GLN A 95 9.87 1.14 -4.78
C GLN A 95 10.15 0.18 -5.95
N ALA A 96 10.19 -1.13 -5.68
CA ALA A 96 10.35 -2.14 -6.72
C ALA A 96 9.21 -2.10 -7.74
N GLY A 97 7.96 -1.95 -7.27
CA GLY A 97 6.81 -1.79 -8.14
C GLY A 97 6.86 -0.51 -9.00
N LEU A 98 7.34 0.60 -8.43
CA LEU A 98 7.53 1.84 -9.20
C LEU A 98 8.63 1.70 -10.26
N ALA A 99 9.74 1.01 -9.94
CA ALA A 99 10.80 0.75 -10.92
C ALA A 99 10.28 -0.10 -12.10
N GLU A 100 9.55 -1.18 -11.80
CA GLU A 100 8.91 -2.01 -12.85
C GLU A 100 7.91 -1.21 -13.68
N TYR A 101 7.11 -0.34 -13.05
CA TYR A 101 6.18 0.52 -13.78
C TYR A 101 6.88 1.57 -14.64
N ASP A 102 8.00 2.14 -14.18
CA ASP A 102 8.83 3.06 -14.96
C ASP A 102 9.42 2.38 -16.20
N GLU A 103 9.87 1.14 -16.08
CA GLU A 103 10.34 0.35 -17.23
C GLU A 103 9.23 0.07 -18.24
N MET A 104 7.99 -0.16 -17.79
CA MET A 104 6.86 -0.50 -18.65
C MET A 104 6.22 0.72 -19.33
N GLU A 105 5.93 1.76 -18.55
CA GLU A 105 5.08 2.90 -18.97
C GLU A 105 5.78 4.26 -18.84
N GLY A 106 6.91 4.32 -18.12
CA GLY A 106 7.64 5.54 -17.79
C GLY A 106 6.97 6.37 -16.69
N ILE A 107 7.78 6.82 -15.74
CA ILE A 107 7.41 7.74 -14.66
C ILE A 107 8.16 9.06 -14.86
N ALA A 108 7.40 10.16 -14.85
CA ALA A 108 7.99 11.49 -14.81
C ALA A 108 8.52 11.78 -13.39
N TRP A 109 9.75 11.35 -13.09
CA TRP A 109 10.36 11.48 -11.76
C TRP A 109 10.57 12.93 -11.30
N GLU A 110 10.86 13.84 -12.23
CA GLU A 110 11.15 15.25 -11.91
C GLU A 110 9.90 16.07 -11.61
N TRP A 111 8.78 15.73 -12.24
CA TRP A 111 7.54 16.49 -12.11
C TRP A 111 6.32 15.57 -12.10
N GLN A 112 5.65 15.52 -10.95
CA GLN A 112 4.36 14.86 -10.80
C GLN A 112 3.35 15.86 -10.22
N SER A 113 2.18 15.94 -10.84
CA SER A 113 1.04 16.61 -10.25
C SER A 113 0.33 15.66 -9.29
N ILE A 114 0.28 16.00 -8.01
CA ILE A 114 -0.60 15.31 -7.05
C ILE A 114 -2.00 15.90 -7.21
N ASP A 115 -2.92 15.14 -7.78
CA ASP A 115 -4.35 15.47 -7.72
C ASP A 115 -4.95 14.84 -6.45
N GLY A 116 -5.71 15.64 -5.71
CA GLY A 116 -6.34 15.23 -4.46
C GLY A 116 -7.76 15.76 -4.43
N ALA A 117 -8.74 14.85 -4.44
CA ALA A 117 -10.13 15.24 -4.26
C ALA A 117 -10.45 15.36 -2.76
N MET A 118 -10.55 16.59 -2.25
CA MET A 118 -11.16 16.85 -0.95
C MET A 118 -12.69 16.75 -1.09
N VAL A 119 -13.24 15.56 -0.85
CA VAL A 119 -14.70 15.38 -0.78
C VAL A 119 -15.21 15.79 0.60
N LYS A 120 -16.36 16.49 0.66
CA LYS A 120 -17.01 16.80 1.94
C LYS A 120 -17.33 15.48 2.66
N ALA A 121 -17.09 15.43 3.97
CA ALA A 121 -17.55 14.31 4.80
C ALA A 121 -19.08 14.22 4.69
N PRO A 122 -19.64 13.14 4.09
CA PRO A 122 -21.07 13.09 3.77
C PRO A 122 -21.98 13.25 5.00
N LEU A 123 -21.49 12.80 6.17
CA LEU A 123 -22.23 12.73 7.41
C LEU A 123 -22.00 13.93 8.36
N ALA A 124 -21.10 14.85 8.01
CA ALA A 124 -20.74 15.95 8.90
C ALA A 124 -21.76 17.12 8.88
N GLN A 125 -22.69 17.15 7.93
CA GLN A 125 -23.58 18.30 7.69
C GLN A 125 -24.48 18.69 8.87
N ILE A 126 -24.80 17.73 9.77
CA ILE A 126 -25.75 17.97 10.88
C ILE A 126 -25.02 18.46 12.15
N ALA A 127 -23.79 18.02 12.38
CA ALA A 127 -23.06 18.27 13.63
C ALA A 127 -22.05 19.42 13.54
N VAL A 128 -21.55 19.72 12.33
CA VAL A 128 -20.74 20.93 12.12
C VAL A 128 -21.59 21.98 11.43
N GLY A 129 -21.64 23.17 12.03
CA GLY A 129 -22.27 24.33 11.42
C GLY A 129 -21.66 24.65 10.05
N PRO A 130 -22.23 25.63 9.32
CA PRO A 130 -21.74 26.04 8.01
C PRO A 130 -20.22 26.26 8.06
N ASN A 131 -19.49 25.57 7.19
CA ASN A 131 -18.04 25.75 7.09
C ASN A 131 -17.75 27.26 6.87
N PRO A 132 -16.84 27.91 7.60
CA PRO A 132 -16.48 29.31 7.34
C PRO A 132 -15.99 29.56 5.90
N THR A 133 -15.57 28.51 5.18
CA THR A 133 -15.25 28.56 3.73
C THR A 133 -16.47 28.38 2.81
N ASP A 134 -17.63 27.91 3.31
CA ASP A 134 -18.92 27.98 2.62
C ASP A 134 -19.38 29.46 2.62
N ARG A 135 -18.66 30.30 1.88
CA ARG A 135 -19.23 31.51 1.31
C ARG A 135 -20.48 31.05 0.56
N GLY A 136 -21.66 31.30 1.13
CA GLY A 136 -22.94 30.95 0.53
C GLY A 136 -22.90 31.26 -0.96
N LYS A 137 -23.10 30.24 -1.80
CA LYS A 137 -22.99 30.34 -3.26
C LYS A 137 -24.00 31.36 -3.79
N LYS A 138 -23.61 32.63 -3.82
CA LYS A 138 -24.15 33.61 -4.75
C LYS A 138 -23.48 33.31 -6.07
N TRP A 139 -24.24 32.82 -7.05
CA TRP A 139 -23.80 32.50 -8.40
C TRP A 139 -23.37 33.77 -9.16
N LYS A 140 -22.25 34.36 -8.76
CA LYS A 140 -21.43 35.21 -9.61
C LYS A 140 -20.05 34.59 -9.58
N GLN A 141 -19.75 33.81 -10.61
CA GLN A 141 -18.39 33.36 -10.88
C GLN A 141 -17.54 34.62 -10.97
N ALA A 142 -16.66 34.83 -9.99
CA ALA A 142 -15.61 35.83 -10.15
C ALA A 142 -14.79 35.41 -11.38
N SER A 143 -14.52 36.34 -12.29
CA SER A 143 -13.53 36.11 -13.33
C SER A 143 -12.25 35.68 -12.64
N TYR A 144 -11.79 34.45 -12.90
CA TYR A 144 -10.59 33.91 -12.30
C TYR A 144 -9.47 34.95 -12.47
N PRO A 145 -8.92 35.52 -11.38
CA PRO A 145 -7.73 36.33 -11.51
C PRO A 145 -6.68 35.33 -11.96
N CYS A 146 -6.21 35.51 -13.20
CA CYS A 146 -5.18 34.69 -13.82
C CYS A 146 -5.44 33.17 -13.78
N GLY A 147 -6.00 32.63 -14.87
CA GLY A 147 -5.46 31.37 -15.37
C GLY A 147 -3.96 31.57 -15.51
N ARG A 148 -3.15 30.91 -14.67
CA ARG A 148 -1.71 30.83 -14.95
C ARG A 148 -1.61 30.27 -16.35
N ASN A 149 -0.94 30.98 -17.25
CA ASN A 149 -0.57 30.39 -18.53
C ASN A 149 0.06 29.04 -18.22
N TRP A 150 -0.45 27.99 -18.87
CA TRP A 150 0.16 26.67 -18.87
C TRP A 150 1.62 26.85 -19.28
N ARG A 151 2.51 26.75 -18.30
CA ARG A 151 3.96 26.87 -18.42
C ARG A 151 4.54 25.64 -17.75
N PRO A 152 4.54 24.48 -18.43
CA PRO A 152 5.32 23.36 -17.93
C PRO A 152 6.77 23.82 -17.90
N SER A 153 7.47 23.58 -16.79
CA SER A 153 8.91 23.85 -16.69
C SER A 153 9.74 22.95 -17.62
N ILE A 154 9.10 21.97 -18.25
CA ILE A 154 9.67 21.02 -19.19
C ILE A 154 8.70 20.94 -20.38
N ASP A 155 9.06 21.56 -21.50
CA ASP A 155 8.26 21.53 -22.74
C ASP A 155 8.30 20.17 -23.46
N TYR A 156 9.17 19.24 -23.03
CA TYR A 156 9.35 17.95 -23.68
C TYR A 156 9.14 16.77 -22.71
N ARG A 157 8.10 15.98 -22.96
CA ARG A 157 8.09 14.58 -22.52
C ARG A 157 9.00 13.81 -23.48
N ASN A 158 10.24 13.56 -23.11
CA ASN A 158 11.10 12.68 -23.91
C ASN A 158 10.65 11.22 -23.70
N ARG A 159 9.59 10.81 -24.41
CA ARG A 159 9.13 9.41 -24.50
C ARG A 159 10.03 8.52 -25.36
N SER A 160 11.13 9.06 -25.85
CA SER A 160 11.97 8.42 -26.85
C SER A 160 13.43 8.61 -26.48
N LYS A 161 13.90 7.76 -25.56
CA LYS A 161 15.27 7.21 -25.57
C LYS A 161 15.24 5.94 -24.71
N PRO A 162 15.21 4.74 -25.31
CA PRO A 162 15.51 3.52 -24.57
C PRO A 162 16.98 3.57 -24.14
N ALA A 163 17.24 3.08 -22.92
CA ALA A 163 18.58 2.72 -22.47
C ALA A 163 19.07 1.46 -23.21
#